data_AF-A0A7K2JBT9-F1
#
_entry.id   AF-A0A7K2JBT9-F1
#
_cell.length_a   1.000
_cell.length_b   1.000
_cell.length_c   1.000
_cell.angle_alpha   90.00
_cell.angle_beta   90.00
_cell.angle_gamma   90.00
#
_symmetry.space_group_name_H-M   'P 1'
#
loop_
_entity.id
_entity.type
_entity.pdbx_description
1 polymer ?
#
loop_
_entity_poly.entity_id
_entity_poly.type
_entity_poly.pdbx_seq_one_letter_code
_entity_poly.pdbx_strand_id
1 'polypeptide(L)'
;MHVRQRRVTLLHRALRDAEADRDRSVAAFAEFGQQHEGARDAASRRAIGRQLGVTHPAVNGMVERARTRSKLGPVAVNPLVPVLGADEAREYVESGALGDIARILVAMYPGNILLESGLDPSAFANGTDIDVPHMLILGADGAAIGVEDCLAGYGGTGPSNTVRLLKELGFPVDVAREVCDYRFVELAPTA
;
A
#
# COMPACT_ATOMS: atom_id res chain seq x y z
N MET A 1 -23.00 5.93 -16.13
CA MET A 1 -21.81 6.36 -16.92
C MET A 1 -20.45 5.90 -16.31
N HIS A 2 -20.41 4.99 -15.32
CA HIS A 2 -19.19 4.74 -14.51
C HIS A 2 -18.38 3.45 -14.80
N VAL A 3 -18.91 2.49 -15.56
CA VAL A 3 -18.19 1.21 -15.83
C VAL A 3 -17.03 1.40 -16.82
N ARG A 4 -17.18 2.32 -17.79
CA ARG A 4 -16.18 2.57 -18.83
C ARG A 4 -14.94 3.28 -18.29
N GLN A 5 -15.12 4.19 -17.33
CA GLN A 5 -14.01 4.88 -16.65
C GLN A 5 -13.19 3.93 -15.78
N ARG A 6 -13.84 3.03 -15.01
CA ARG A 6 -13.15 2.01 -14.20
C ARG A 6 -12.28 1.08 -15.06
N ARG A 7 -12.80 0.63 -16.21
CA ARG A 7 -12.04 -0.26 -17.12
C ARG A 7 -10.83 0.44 -17.74
N VAL A 8 -10.93 1.72 -18.07
CA VAL A 8 -9.80 2.51 -18.60
C VAL A 8 -8.71 2.67 -17.54
N THR A 9 -9.07 2.96 -16.29
CA THR A 9 -8.09 3.07 -15.19
C THR A 9 -7.34 1.76 -14.94
N LEU A 10 -8.04 0.62 -14.93
CA LEU A 10 -7.42 -0.70 -14.77
C LEU A 10 -6.47 -1.03 -15.92
N LEU A 11 -6.87 -0.73 -17.17
CA LEU A 11 -6.03 -0.94 -18.33
C LEU A 11 -4.79 -0.04 -18.32
N HIS A 12 -4.91 1.20 -17.86
CA HIS A 12 -3.76 2.10 -17.69
C HIS A 12 -2.79 1.60 -16.62
N ARG A 13 -3.29 1.05 -15.51
CA ARG A 13 -2.46 0.44 -14.47
C ARG A 13 -1.69 -0.77 -15.02
N ALA A 14 -2.41 -1.72 -15.62
CA ALA A 14 -1.81 -2.91 -16.21
C ALA A 14 -0.78 -2.58 -17.30
N LEU A 15 -1.03 -1.54 -18.10
CA LEU A 15 -0.09 -1.07 -19.12
C LEU A 15 1.19 -0.51 -18.50
N ARG A 16 1.08 0.32 -17.45
CA ARG A 16 2.24 0.87 -16.75
C ARG A 16 3.08 -0.22 -16.08
N ASP A 17 2.44 -1.22 -15.50
CA ASP A 17 3.11 -2.35 -14.86
C ASP A 17 3.88 -3.18 -15.89
N ALA A 18 3.25 -3.49 -17.02
CA ALA A 18 3.89 -4.21 -18.13
C ALA A 18 5.06 -3.42 -18.75
N GLU A 19 4.95 -2.09 -18.86
CA GLU A 19 6.04 -1.22 -19.32
C GLU A 19 7.21 -1.22 -18.34
N ALA A 20 6.94 -1.23 -17.03
CA ALA A 20 7.96 -1.29 -16.00
C ALA A 20 8.72 -2.63 -16.02
N ASP A 21 7.99 -3.74 -16.17
CA ASP A 21 8.59 -5.08 -16.31
C ASP A 21 9.49 -5.19 -17.53
N ARG A 22 9.02 -4.67 -18.67
CA ARG A 22 9.82 -4.64 -19.90
C ARG A 22 11.13 -3.87 -19.70
N ASP A 23 11.06 -2.68 -19.09
CA ASP A 23 12.25 -1.86 -18.85
C ASP A 23 13.23 -2.58 -17.91
N ARG A 24 12.76 -3.30 -16.88
CA ARG A 24 13.58 -4.13 -15.98
C ARG A 24 14.26 -5.28 -16.71
N SER A 25 13.52 -6.04 -17.53
CA SER A 25 14.09 -7.17 -18.29
C SER A 25 15.18 -6.71 -19.27
N VAL A 26 14.98 -5.56 -19.93
CA VAL A 26 15.96 -4.96 -20.83
C VAL A 26 17.24 -4.56 -20.09
N ALA A 27 17.12 -3.96 -18.91
CA ALA A 27 18.27 -3.58 -18.09
C ALA A 27 19.04 -4.80 -17.57
N ALA A 28 18.34 -5.81 -17.04
CA ALA A 28 18.96 -7.04 -16.54
C ALA A 28 19.72 -7.78 -17.65
N PHE A 29 19.15 -7.86 -18.85
CA PHE A 29 19.80 -8.51 -19.99
C PHE A 29 21.05 -7.73 -20.47
N ALA A 30 20.99 -6.39 -20.46
CA ALA A 30 22.15 -5.57 -20.79
C ALA A 30 23.29 -5.70 -19.76
N GLU A 31 22.95 -5.78 -18.46
CA GLU A 31 23.92 -5.99 -17.38
C GLU A 31 24.57 -7.38 -17.43
N PHE A 32 23.77 -8.42 -17.71
CA PHE A 32 24.27 -9.77 -17.94
C PHE A 32 25.33 -9.81 -19.05
N GLY A 33 25.10 -9.08 -20.14
CA GLY A 33 26.06 -8.90 -21.23
C GLY A 33 27.35 -8.20 -20.84
N GLN A 34 27.31 -7.27 -19.90
CA GLN A 34 28.52 -6.59 -19.40
C GLN A 34 29.40 -7.54 -18.58
N GLN A 35 28.77 -8.44 -17.83
CA GLN A 35 29.40 -9.38 -16.91
C GLN A 35 29.92 -10.65 -17.62
N HIS A 36 29.34 -11.04 -18.76
CA HIS A 36 29.67 -12.28 -19.46
C HIS A 36 30.19 -12.03 -20.88
N GLU A 37 31.48 -12.31 -21.09
CA GLU A 37 32.18 -11.97 -22.34
C GLU A 37 31.57 -12.67 -23.58
N GLY A 38 31.15 -13.94 -23.44
CA GLY A 38 30.47 -14.69 -24.50
C GLY A 38 29.04 -14.22 -24.82
N ALA A 39 28.45 -13.36 -23.99
CA ALA A 39 27.11 -12.81 -24.19
C ALA A 39 27.12 -11.35 -24.67
N ARG A 40 28.29 -10.68 -24.72
CA ARG A 40 28.42 -9.24 -25.01
C ARG A 40 27.75 -8.82 -26.32
N ASP A 41 27.96 -9.59 -27.38
CA ASP A 41 27.43 -9.25 -28.70
C ASP A 41 25.90 -9.38 -28.76
N ALA A 42 25.36 -10.43 -28.14
CA ALA A 42 23.93 -10.72 -28.07
C ALA A 42 23.18 -9.76 -27.13
N ALA A 43 23.80 -9.38 -26.02
CA ALA A 43 23.27 -8.42 -25.05
C ALA A 43 23.68 -6.97 -25.34
N SER A 44 24.32 -6.72 -26.49
CA SER A 44 24.61 -5.36 -26.92
C SER A 44 23.31 -4.60 -27.15
N ARG A 45 23.28 -3.31 -26.79
CA ARG A 45 22.08 -2.48 -26.91
C ARG A 45 21.52 -2.40 -28.34
N ARG A 46 22.39 -2.56 -29.35
CA ARG A 46 22.00 -2.66 -30.76
C ARG A 46 21.34 -4.00 -31.09
N ALA A 47 21.83 -5.11 -30.53
CA ALA A 47 21.21 -6.42 -30.68
C ALA A 47 19.84 -6.47 -29.98
N ILE A 48 19.75 -5.95 -28.76
CA ILE A 48 18.49 -5.81 -28.00
C ILE A 48 17.46 -4.99 -28.79
N GLY A 49 17.87 -3.84 -29.35
CA GLY A 49 16.99 -3.01 -30.17
C GLY A 49 16.46 -3.73 -31.40
N ARG A 50 17.31 -4.49 -32.10
CA ARG A 50 16.88 -5.32 -33.25
C ARG A 50 15.88 -6.39 -32.86
N GLN A 51 16.08 -7.05 -31.72
CA GLN A 51 15.18 -8.11 -31.24
C GLN A 51 13.81 -7.58 -30.81
N LEU A 52 13.78 -6.39 -30.19
CA LEU A 52 12.55 -5.75 -29.71
C LEU A 52 11.87 -4.85 -30.74
N GLY A 53 12.46 -4.66 -31.92
CA GLY A 53 11.93 -3.76 -32.95
C GLY A 53 11.97 -2.28 -32.56
N VAL A 54 12.88 -1.89 -31.67
CA VAL A 54 13.00 -0.50 -31.16
C VAL A 54 14.39 0.08 -31.43
N THR A 55 14.49 1.41 -31.41
CA THR A 55 15.75 2.09 -31.70
C THR A 55 16.74 1.95 -30.54
N HIS A 56 18.04 2.01 -30.86
CA HIS A 56 19.09 1.99 -29.83
C HIS A 56 18.95 3.10 -28.76
N PRO A 57 18.58 4.35 -29.10
CA PRO A 57 18.25 5.37 -28.10
C PRO A 57 17.07 4.99 -27.19
N ALA A 58 16.06 4.29 -27.72
CA ALA A 58 14.95 3.81 -26.90
C ALA A 58 15.40 2.75 -25.88
N VAL A 59 16.29 1.84 -26.29
CA VAL A 59 16.92 0.86 -25.38
C VAL A 59 17.76 1.56 -24.30
N ASN A 60 18.55 2.57 -24.67
CA ASN A 60 19.25 3.41 -23.68
C ASN A 60 18.27 4.04 -22.69
N GLY A 61 17.16 4.60 -23.18
CA GLY A 61 16.12 5.16 -22.32
C GLY A 61 15.47 4.13 -21.39
N MET A 62 15.23 2.91 -21.87
CA MET A 62 14.72 1.79 -21.05
C MET A 62 15.70 1.42 -19.94
N VAL A 63 16.99 1.27 -20.27
CA VAL A 63 18.05 0.94 -19.31
C VAL A 63 18.22 2.06 -18.27
N GLU A 64 18.22 3.33 -18.70
CA GLU A 64 18.33 4.45 -17.76
C GLU A 64 17.09 4.59 -16.87
N ARG A 65 15.86 4.44 -17.41
CA ARG A 65 14.64 4.43 -16.59
C ARG A 65 14.64 3.30 -15.56
N ALA A 66 15.08 2.11 -15.95
CA ALA A 66 15.22 0.99 -15.04
C ALA A 66 16.27 1.26 -13.96
N ARG A 67 17.41 1.88 -14.30
CA ARG A 67 18.46 2.28 -13.35
C ARG A 67 18.02 3.39 -12.41
N THR A 68 17.30 4.40 -12.90
CA THR A 68 16.73 5.45 -12.04
C THR A 68 15.71 4.86 -11.08
N ARG A 69 14.85 3.94 -11.55
CA ARG A 69 13.91 3.20 -10.70
C ARG A 69 14.55 2.18 -9.76
N SER A 70 15.75 1.70 -10.08
CA SER A 70 16.54 0.75 -9.27
C SER A 70 17.52 1.43 -8.29
N LYS A 71 17.81 2.74 -8.46
CA LYS A 71 18.57 3.57 -7.51
C LYS A 71 17.70 4.22 -6.44
N LEU A 72 16.44 4.47 -6.77
CA LEU A 72 15.38 4.35 -5.77
C LEU A 72 15.40 2.88 -5.39
N GLY A 73 15.40 2.50 -4.11
CA GLY A 73 15.30 1.08 -3.72
C GLY A 73 14.01 0.44 -4.27
N PRO A 74 13.43 -0.61 -3.65
CA PRO A 74 11.97 -0.65 -3.70
C PRO A 74 11.51 0.77 -3.38
N VAL A 75 10.81 1.44 -4.30
CA VAL A 75 10.06 2.63 -3.91
C VAL A 75 9.17 2.04 -2.83
N ALA A 76 9.50 2.34 -1.57
CA ALA A 76 8.51 2.27 -0.53
C ALA A 76 7.44 3.19 -1.06
N VAL A 77 6.47 2.58 -1.74
CA VAL A 77 5.18 3.20 -1.93
C VAL A 77 4.74 3.27 -0.48
N ASN A 78 5.00 4.40 0.16
CA ASN A 78 4.42 4.64 1.47
C ASN A 78 2.95 4.33 1.25
N PRO A 79 2.38 3.35 1.98
CA PRO A 79 1.00 3.05 1.80
C PRO A 79 0.26 4.38 1.96
N LEU A 80 -0.63 4.69 1.01
CA LEU A 80 -1.34 5.98 1.03
C LEU A 80 -2.06 6.15 2.38
N VAL A 81 -2.40 5.01 3.00
CA VAL A 81 -2.72 4.89 4.42
C VAL A 81 -1.45 4.48 5.18
N PRO A 82 -0.77 5.38 5.91
CA PRO A 82 0.35 4.98 6.77
C PRO A 82 -0.17 4.04 7.86
N VAL A 83 0.63 3.02 8.19
CA VAL A 83 0.34 2.08 9.28
C VAL A 83 1.28 2.39 10.44
N LEU A 84 0.72 2.60 11.63
CA LEU A 84 1.42 3.07 12.82
C LEU A 84 1.27 2.09 13.98
N GLY A 85 2.22 2.10 14.91
CA GLY A 85 2.02 1.46 16.21
C GLY A 85 0.91 2.17 17.01
N ALA A 86 0.30 1.48 17.99
CA ALA A 86 -0.79 2.06 18.78
C ALA A 86 -0.42 3.39 19.47
N ASP A 87 0.79 3.50 20.02
CA ASP A 87 1.23 4.71 20.71
C ASP A 87 1.50 5.86 19.72
N GLU A 88 2.06 5.55 18.54
CA GLU A 88 2.27 6.51 17.45
C GLU A 88 0.94 6.99 16.85
N ALA A 89 -0.03 6.09 16.70
CA ALA A 89 -1.38 6.43 16.23
C ALA A 89 -2.08 7.40 17.21
N ARG A 90 -1.94 7.17 18.52
CA ARG A 90 -2.44 8.10 19.55
C ARG A 90 -1.80 9.47 19.42
N GLU A 91 -0.47 9.54 19.34
CA GLU A 91 0.25 10.82 19.19
C GLU A 91 -0.14 11.55 17.89
N TYR A 92 -0.32 10.81 16.80
CA TYR A 92 -0.75 11.36 15.52
C TYR A 92 -2.15 11.99 15.62
N VAL A 93 -3.11 11.32 16.26
CA VAL A 93 -4.45 11.86 16.49
C VAL A 93 -4.42 13.05 17.44
N GLU A 94 -3.73 12.95 18.57
CA GLU A 94 -3.63 14.04 19.58
C GLU A 94 -2.96 15.30 19.01
N SER A 95 -2.03 15.15 18.07
CA SER A 95 -1.40 16.28 17.37
C SER A 95 -2.37 17.05 16.47
N GLY A 96 -3.55 16.49 16.18
CA GLY A 96 -4.53 17.02 15.24
C GLY A 96 -4.18 16.76 13.77
N ALA A 97 -3.13 15.98 13.47
CA ALA A 97 -2.70 15.70 12.10
C ALA A 97 -3.74 14.94 11.28
N LEU A 98 -4.58 14.12 11.93
CA LEU A 98 -5.69 13.41 11.29
C LEU A 98 -6.95 14.27 11.12
N GLY A 99 -7.05 15.41 11.83
CA GLY A 99 -8.30 16.13 12.01
C GLY A 99 -9.29 15.39 12.90
N ASP A 100 -10.58 15.74 12.81
CA ASP A 100 -11.65 15.10 13.58
C ASP A 100 -11.85 13.66 13.11
N ILE A 101 -11.95 12.71 14.05
CA ILE A 101 -12.25 11.32 13.71
C ILE A 101 -13.70 11.24 13.19
N ALA A 102 -13.90 10.66 12.02
CA ALA A 102 -15.23 10.35 11.50
C ALA A 102 -15.68 8.95 11.90
N ARG A 103 -14.79 7.95 11.78
CA ARG A 103 -15.07 6.56 12.11
C ARG A 103 -13.80 5.75 12.33
N ILE A 104 -13.92 4.70 13.11
CA ILE A 104 -12.88 3.71 13.38
C ILE A 104 -13.42 2.33 13.00
N LEU A 105 -12.70 1.62 12.16
CA LEU A 105 -13.01 0.25 11.77
C LEU A 105 -12.02 -0.68 12.46
N VAL A 106 -12.53 -1.73 13.10
CA VAL A 106 -11.70 -2.78 13.71
C VAL A 106 -12.21 -4.13 13.26
N ALA A 107 -11.33 -5.00 12.80
CA ALA A 107 -11.67 -6.34 12.33
C ALA A 107 -10.75 -7.41 12.89
N MET A 108 -11.29 -8.63 13.00
CA MET A 108 -10.50 -9.83 13.26
C MET A 108 -9.67 -10.24 12.03
N TYR A 109 -10.16 -9.94 10.83
CA TYR A 109 -9.51 -10.28 9.57
C TYR A 109 -9.28 -9.01 8.72
N PRO A 110 -8.07 -8.81 8.17
CA PRO A 110 -7.76 -7.63 7.36
C PRO A 110 -8.65 -7.46 6.14
N GLY A 111 -9.11 -8.57 5.55
CA GLY A 111 -10.04 -8.54 4.43
C GLY A 111 -11.33 -7.79 4.72
N ASN A 112 -11.79 -7.76 5.97
CA ASN A 112 -12.99 -7.00 6.33
C ASN A 112 -12.72 -5.49 6.30
N ILE A 113 -11.54 -5.03 6.74
CA ILE A 113 -11.15 -3.61 6.62
C ILE A 113 -11.12 -3.21 5.15
N LEU A 114 -10.58 -4.06 4.28
CA LEU A 114 -10.54 -3.79 2.84
C LEU A 114 -11.95 -3.65 2.24
N LEU A 115 -12.89 -4.50 2.65
CA LEU A 115 -14.26 -4.49 2.13
C LEU A 115 -15.10 -3.33 2.69
N GLU A 116 -14.99 -3.04 3.99
CA GLU A 116 -15.86 -2.10 4.69
C GLU A 116 -15.33 -0.66 4.70
N SER A 117 -14.02 -0.45 4.51
CA SER A 117 -13.43 0.90 4.47
C SER A 117 -13.92 1.73 3.27
N GLY A 118 -14.28 1.07 2.17
CA GLY A 118 -14.59 1.74 0.91
C GLY A 118 -13.38 2.38 0.22
N LEU A 119 -12.17 2.15 0.74
CA LEU A 119 -10.92 2.60 0.12
C LEU A 119 -10.53 1.68 -1.04
N ASP A 120 -9.83 2.25 -2.03
CA ASP A 120 -9.27 1.44 -3.12
C ASP A 120 -8.15 0.54 -2.55
N PRO A 121 -8.07 -0.76 -2.94
CA PRO A 121 -7.02 -1.65 -2.45
C PRO A 121 -5.60 -1.14 -2.66
N SER A 122 -5.38 -0.26 -3.65
CA SER A 122 -4.06 0.37 -3.86
C SER A 122 -3.62 1.29 -2.72
N ALA A 123 -4.54 1.73 -1.85
CA ALA A 123 -4.22 2.56 -0.70
C ALA A 123 -3.41 1.82 0.38
N PHE A 124 -3.48 0.48 0.37
CA PHE A 124 -2.78 -0.42 1.28
C PHE A 124 -1.58 -1.11 0.61
N ALA A 125 -1.19 -0.70 -0.59
CA ALA A 125 -0.09 -1.32 -1.31
C ALA A 125 1.26 -0.85 -0.73
N ASN A 126 2.13 -1.80 -0.35
CA ASN A 126 3.47 -1.53 0.17
C ASN A 126 4.58 -1.70 -0.90
N GLY A 127 4.18 -1.80 -2.17
CA GLY A 127 5.07 -1.93 -3.33
C GLY A 127 5.16 -3.34 -3.90
N THR A 128 5.02 -4.39 -3.07
CA THR A 128 4.98 -5.79 -3.51
C THR A 128 3.63 -6.45 -3.25
N ASP A 129 3.00 -6.10 -2.14
CA ASP A 129 1.80 -6.74 -1.64
C ASP A 129 0.75 -5.70 -1.21
N ILE A 130 -0.45 -6.19 -0.90
CA ILE A 130 -1.49 -5.42 -0.22
C ILE A 130 -1.42 -5.80 1.25
N ASP A 131 -1.02 -4.85 2.08
CA ASP A 131 -0.85 -5.03 3.52
C ASP A 131 -1.91 -4.22 4.24
N VAL A 132 -3.00 -4.89 4.62
CA VAL A 132 -4.18 -4.26 5.21
C VAL A 132 -4.08 -4.40 6.73
N PRO A 133 -4.22 -3.30 7.50
CA PRO A 133 -4.22 -3.39 8.95
C PRO A 133 -5.51 -4.03 9.47
N HIS A 134 -5.50 -4.46 10.72
CA HIS A 134 -6.71 -4.95 11.40
C HIS A 134 -7.56 -3.81 11.98
N MET A 135 -6.98 -2.62 12.13
CA MET A 135 -7.66 -1.41 12.57
C MET A 135 -7.35 -0.24 11.63
N LEU A 136 -8.37 0.55 11.32
CA LEU A 136 -8.29 1.73 10.46
C LEU A 136 -9.04 2.90 11.12
N ILE A 137 -8.37 4.03 11.29
CA ILE A 137 -8.96 5.27 11.80
C ILE A 137 -9.11 6.23 10.62
N LEU A 138 -10.32 6.76 10.44
CA LEU A 138 -10.69 7.62 9.33
C LEU A 138 -11.07 9.01 9.85
N GLY A 139 -10.40 10.04 9.34
CA GLY A 139 -10.70 11.45 9.59
C GLY A 139 -11.89 11.95 8.77
N ALA A 140 -12.51 13.04 9.23
CA ALA A 140 -13.66 13.67 8.58
C ALA A 140 -13.34 14.30 7.22
N ASP A 141 -12.08 14.62 6.96
CA ASP A 141 -11.56 15.15 5.70
C ASP A 141 -11.18 14.06 4.69
N GLY A 142 -11.34 12.78 5.06
CA GLY A 142 -10.97 11.62 4.26
C GLY A 142 -9.53 11.12 4.47
N ALA A 143 -8.77 11.71 5.40
CA ALA A 143 -7.50 11.15 5.85
C ALA A 143 -7.71 9.79 6.54
N ALA A 144 -6.71 8.92 6.47
CA ALA A 144 -6.79 7.57 7.02
C ALA A 144 -5.44 7.12 7.57
N ILE A 145 -5.45 6.44 8.72
CA ILE A 145 -4.29 5.75 9.27
C ILE A 145 -4.65 4.32 9.66
N GLY A 146 -3.75 3.39 9.35
CA GLY A 146 -3.80 2.02 9.83
C GLY A 146 -3.12 1.91 11.19
N VAL A 147 -3.56 0.95 12.00
CA VAL A 147 -2.93 0.66 13.29
C VAL A 147 -2.52 -0.81 13.37
N GLU A 148 -1.25 -1.03 13.70
CA GLU A 148 -0.69 -2.37 13.92
C GLU A 148 -1.11 -2.92 15.29
N ASP A 149 -1.08 -4.25 15.42
CA ASP A 149 -1.37 -4.97 16.66
C ASP A 149 -2.69 -4.58 17.35
N CYS A 150 -3.67 -4.10 16.58
CA CYS A 150 -5.01 -3.76 17.05
C CYS A 150 -6.05 -4.49 16.19
N LEU A 151 -6.80 -5.43 16.78
CA LEU A 151 -7.79 -6.26 16.09
C LEU A 151 -9.05 -6.49 16.93
N ALA A 152 -10.12 -6.92 16.27
CA ALA A 152 -11.39 -7.26 16.92
C ALA A 152 -11.52 -8.76 17.25
N GLY A 153 -12.38 -9.07 18.20
CA GLY A 153 -12.73 -10.41 18.65
C GLY A 153 -12.01 -10.84 19.94
N TYR A 154 -11.99 -12.15 20.17
CA TYR A 154 -11.45 -12.74 21.39
C TYR A 154 -10.15 -13.50 21.13
N GLY A 155 -9.10 -13.19 21.90
CA GLY A 155 -7.84 -13.92 21.93
C GLY A 155 -6.61 -13.06 21.59
N GLY A 156 -5.50 -13.32 22.29
CA GLY A 156 -4.22 -12.63 22.08
C GLY A 156 -4.16 -11.23 22.71
N THR A 157 -3.13 -10.46 22.33
CA THR A 157 -2.87 -9.09 22.82
C THR A 157 -3.58 -8.01 21.99
N GLY A 158 -3.96 -8.32 20.75
CA GLY A 158 -4.53 -7.35 19.80
C GLY A 158 -5.86 -6.70 20.24
N PRO A 159 -6.85 -7.46 20.76
CA PRO A 159 -8.06 -6.85 21.31
C PRO A 159 -7.79 -5.93 22.51
N SER A 160 -6.88 -6.33 23.40
CA SER A 160 -6.49 -5.52 24.57
C SER A 160 -5.82 -4.21 24.15
N ASN A 161 -4.96 -4.25 23.12
CA ASN A 161 -4.35 -3.07 22.54
C ASN A 161 -5.39 -2.13 21.92
N THR A 162 -6.38 -2.70 21.22
CA THR A 162 -7.47 -1.90 20.63
C THR A 162 -8.30 -1.21 21.70
N VAL A 163 -8.70 -1.93 22.75
CA VAL A 163 -9.44 -1.35 23.89
C VAL A 163 -8.63 -0.25 24.56
N ARG A 164 -7.31 -0.46 24.74
CA ARG A 164 -6.40 0.54 25.31
C ARG A 164 -6.37 1.80 24.45
N LEU A 165 -6.10 1.66 23.16
CA LEU A 165 -6.02 2.78 22.22
C LEU A 165 -7.35 3.55 22.15
N LEU A 166 -8.49 2.86 22.00
CA LEU A 166 -9.79 3.51 21.94
C LEU A 166 -10.08 4.35 23.20
N LYS A 167 -9.73 3.85 24.39
CA LYS A 167 -9.87 4.61 25.63
C LYS A 167 -8.96 5.84 25.67
N GLU A 168 -7.73 5.70 25.19
CA GLU A 168 -6.77 6.81 25.08
C GLU A 168 -7.26 7.87 24.08
N LEU A 169 -7.98 7.45 23.02
CA LEU A 169 -8.67 8.33 22.08
C LEU A 169 -10.01 8.88 22.61
N GLY A 170 -10.36 8.61 23.87
CA GLY A 170 -11.53 9.19 24.53
C GLY A 170 -12.84 8.42 24.36
N PHE A 171 -12.84 7.21 23.77
CA PHE A 171 -14.05 6.41 23.67
C PHE A 171 -14.49 5.89 25.06
N PRO A 172 -15.81 5.84 25.34
CA PRO A 172 -16.34 5.21 26.54
C PRO A 172 -15.87 3.75 26.68
N VAL A 173 -15.63 3.29 27.91
CA VAL A 173 -15.04 1.96 28.18
C VAL A 173 -15.94 0.83 27.69
N ASP A 174 -17.24 0.98 27.83
CA ASP A 174 -18.26 0.08 27.32
C ASP A 174 -18.22 -0.02 25.79
N VAL A 175 -18.17 1.12 25.10
CA VAL A 175 -18.02 1.18 23.63
C VAL A 175 -16.71 0.54 23.18
N ALA A 176 -15.59 0.86 23.85
CA ALA A 176 -14.29 0.28 23.52
C ALA A 176 -14.26 -1.25 23.70
N ARG A 177 -15.02 -1.79 24.66
CA ARG A 177 -15.11 -3.23 24.92
C ARG A 177 -15.90 -4.00 23.89
N GLU A 178 -16.78 -3.35 23.11
CA GLU A 178 -17.52 -4.02 22.03
C GLU A 178 -16.58 -4.70 21.03
N VAL A 179 -15.36 -4.17 20.87
CA VAL A 179 -14.30 -4.77 20.04
C VAL A 179 -14.04 -6.24 20.39
N CYS A 180 -14.18 -6.63 21.66
CA CYS A 180 -13.93 -8.00 22.10
C CYS A 180 -15.06 -8.97 21.73
N ASP A 181 -16.27 -8.46 21.53
CA ASP A 181 -17.49 -9.25 21.36
C ASP A 181 -17.81 -9.53 19.88
N TYR A 182 -17.29 -8.69 18.97
CA TYR A 182 -17.57 -8.77 17.55
C TYR A 182 -16.32 -9.12 16.71
N ARG A 183 -16.55 -9.74 15.55
CA ARG A 183 -15.49 -10.01 14.55
C ARG A 183 -15.14 -8.80 13.70
N PHE A 184 -16.03 -7.82 13.69
CA PHE A 184 -15.90 -6.54 13.02
C PHE A 184 -16.76 -5.54 13.78
N VAL A 185 -16.22 -4.35 14.01
CA VAL A 185 -16.96 -3.25 14.63
C VAL A 185 -16.59 -1.94 13.93
N GLU A 186 -17.59 -1.10 13.71
CA GLU A 186 -17.44 0.28 13.27
C GLU A 186 -17.88 1.18 14.43
N LEU A 187 -16.99 2.08 14.83
CA LEU A 187 -17.20 3.01 15.93
C LEU A 187 -17.13 4.44 15.39
N ALA A 188 -18.05 5.29 15.83
CA ALA A 188 -18.00 6.73 15.59
C ALA A 188 -17.81 7.46 16.92
N PRO A 189 -17.03 8.55 16.97
CA PRO A 189 -16.91 9.34 18.19
C PRO A 189 -18.27 9.91 18.58
N THR A 190 -18.58 9.86 19.88
CA THR A 190 -19.76 10.51 20.45
C THR A 190 -19.60 12.02 20.35
N ALA A 191 -20.53 12.67 19.64
CA ALA A 191 -20.62 14.12 19.49
C ALA A 191 -20.79 14.86 20.83
#